data_AF-C0FUT4-F1
#
_entry.id   AF-C0FUT4-F1
#
_cell.length_a   1.000
_cell.length_b   1.000
_cell.length_c   1.000
_cell.angle_alpha   90.00
_cell.angle_beta   90.00
_cell.angle_gamma   90.00
#
_symmetry.space_group_name_H-M   'P 1'
#
loop_
_entity.id
_entity.type
_entity.pdbx_description
1 polymer ?
#
loop_
_entity_poly.entity_id
_entity_poly.type
_entity_poly.pdbx_seq_one_letter_code
_entity_poly.pdbx_strand_id
1 'polypeptide(L)'
;MSAFVIQNKYRALFGYAIIFLAYNEKRGLMLMMRVYICPDCGWMRMVSRRKNVECYKCGVQDMTLAKVDFATYVSWSEKERQEYASAWMYIHNKGKIKRN
;
A
#
# COMPACT_ATOMS: atom_id res chain seq x y z
N MET A 1 4.79 50.56 -13.04
CA MET A 1 5.43 49.23 -13.17
C MET A 1 5.35 48.41 -11.87
N SER A 2 4.21 48.41 -11.15
CA SER A 2 4.16 47.82 -9.79
C SER A 2 2.99 46.86 -9.53
N ALA A 3 2.06 46.68 -10.47
CA ALA A 3 0.91 45.77 -10.30
C ALA A 3 1.13 44.37 -10.89
N PHE A 4 2.04 44.22 -11.85
CA PHE A 4 2.26 42.95 -12.59
C PHE A 4 3.10 41.93 -11.81
N VAL A 5 4.01 42.40 -10.94
CA VAL A 5 4.86 41.54 -10.10
C VAL A 5 4.08 40.92 -8.94
N ILE A 6 3.03 41.60 -8.47
CA ILE A 6 2.21 41.17 -7.34
C ILE A 6 1.32 39.98 -7.78
N GLN A 7 0.63 40.06 -8.92
CA GLN A 7 -0.26 38.98 -9.39
C GLN A 7 0.45 37.63 -9.64
N ASN A 8 1.72 37.64 -10.05
CA ASN A 8 2.45 36.41 -10.38
C ASN A 8 2.90 35.61 -9.15
N LYS A 9 3.04 36.28 -7.98
CA LYS A 9 3.42 35.62 -6.72
C LYS A 9 2.25 34.86 -6.08
N TYR A 10 1.02 35.36 -6.22
CA TYR A 10 -0.17 34.67 -5.72
C TYR A 10 -0.54 33.46 -6.58
N ARG A 11 -0.37 33.48 -7.92
CA ARG A 11 -0.63 32.30 -8.78
C ARG A 11 0.17 31.05 -8.36
N ALA A 12 1.43 31.23 -7.96
CA ALA A 12 2.28 30.11 -7.53
C ALA A 12 1.88 29.56 -6.16
N LEU A 13 1.50 30.43 -5.21
CA LEU A 13 1.07 30.04 -3.87
C LEU A 13 -0.30 29.35 -3.87
N PHE A 14 -1.25 29.84 -4.69
CA PHE A 14 -2.53 29.18 -4.89
C PHE A 14 -2.36 27.82 -5.59
N GLY A 15 -1.45 27.70 -6.56
CA GLY A 15 -1.11 26.42 -7.19
C GLY A 15 -0.55 25.40 -6.20
N TYR A 16 0.37 25.81 -5.32
CA TYR A 16 0.96 24.91 -4.32
C TYR A 16 -0.05 24.49 -3.23
N ALA A 17 -0.94 25.39 -2.82
CA ALA A 17 -2.03 25.09 -1.89
C ALA A 17 -3.04 24.09 -2.47
N ILE A 18 -3.40 24.22 -3.75
CA ILE A 18 -4.28 23.26 -4.45
C ILE A 18 -3.60 21.88 -4.55
N ILE A 19 -2.31 21.83 -4.88
CA ILE A 19 -1.53 20.57 -4.91
C ILE A 19 -1.46 19.95 -3.51
N PHE A 20 -1.22 20.74 -2.46
CA PHE A 20 -1.13 20.28 -1.07
C PHE A 20 -2.48 19.77 -0.53
N LEU A 21 -3.58 20.42 -0.89
CA LEU A 21 -4.93 19.97 -0.54
C LEU A 21 -5.32 18.70 -1.31
N ALA A 22 -5.04 18.63 -2.62
CA ALA A 22 -5.26 17.42 -3.42
C ALA A 22 -4.40 16.23 -2.91
N TYR A 23 -3.20 16.50 -2.39
CA TYR A 23 -2.35 15.49 -1.77
C TYR A 23 -2.93 14.97 -0.44
N ASN A 24 -3.48 15.86 0.38
CA ASN A 24 -4.16 15.48 1.63
C ASN A 24 -5.49 14.76 1.40
N GLU A 25 -6.25 15.15 0.38
CA GLU A 25 -7.50 14.47 0.00
C GLU A 25 -7.24 13.03 -0.48
N LYS A 26 -6.19 12.82 -1.29
CA LYS A 26 -5.74 11.47 -1.67
C LYS A 26 -5.22 10.65 -0.48
N ARG A 27 -4.64 11.27 0.55
CA ARG A 27 -4.24 10.57 1.79
C ARG A 27 -5.43 9.98 2.55
N GLY A 28 -6.57 10.66 2.58
CA GLY A 28 -7.79 10.13 3.20
C GLY A 28 -8.31 8.85 2.51
N LEU A 29 -8.18 8.77 1.18
CA LEU A 29 -8.55 7.58 0.40
C LEU A 29 -7.56 6.41 0.55
N MET A 30 -6.29 6.67 0.85
CA MET A 30 -5.28 5.63 1.06
C MET A 30 -5.43 4.89 2.40
N LEU A 31 -6.14 5.48 3.38
CA LEU A 31 -6.39 4.87 4.70
C LEU A 31 -7.37 3.69 4.68
N MET A 32 -8.09 3.48 3.57
CA MET A 32 -9.00 2.32 3.42
C MET A 32 -8.32 1.12 2.74
N MET A 33 -7.09 1.25 2.26
CA MET A 33 -6.37 0.16 1.59
C MET A 33 -5.76 -0.79 2.61
N ARG A 34 -6.03 -2.09 2.45
CA ARG A 34 -5.49 -3.16 3.27
C ARG A 34 -4.56 -4.03 2.44
N VAL A 35 -3.47 -4.47 3.07
CA VAL A 35 -2.49 -5.35 2.44
C VAL A 35 -2.71 -6.77 2.95
N TYR A 36 -2.92 -7.70 2.03
CA TYR A 36 -3.11 -9.11 2.32
C TYR A 36 -1.89 -9.90 1.84
N ILE A 37 -1.53 -10.95 2.56
CA ILE A 37 -0.45 -11.88 2.21
C ILE A 37 -1.02 -13.30 2.08
N CYS A 38 -0.64 -13.98 1.02
CA CYS A 38 -1.04 -15.36 0.78
C CYS A 38 -0.29 -16.29 1.74
N PRO A 39 -0.99 -17.15 2.51
CA PRO A 39 -0.34 -18.03 3.46
C PRO A 39 0.43 -19.18 2.80
N ASP A 40 0.23 -19.47 1.51
CA ASP A 40 0.86 -20.59 0.80
C ASP A 40 2.08 -20.17 -0.02
N CYS A 41 2.04 -19.02 -0.68
CA CYS A 41 3.14 -18.54 -1.54
C CYS A 41 3.77 -17.22 -1.10
N GLY A 42 3.25 -16.57 -0.05
CA GLY A 42 3.75 -15.26 0.41
C GLY A 42 3.43 -14.10 -0.54
N TRP A 43 2.60 -14.31 -1.57
CA TRP A 43 2.22 -13.25 -2.50
C TRP A 43 1.41 -12.16 -1.77
N MET A 44 1.83 -10.91 -1.92
CA MET A 44 1.17 -9.77 -1.29
C MET A 44 0.23 -9.06 -2.27
N ARG A 45 -0.95 -8.66 -1.80
CA ARG A 45 -1.98 -8.00 -2.60
C ARG A 45 -2.59 -6.84 -1.84
N MET A 46 -2.77 -5.71 -2.52
CA MET A 46 -3.44 -4.53 -1.99
C MET A 46 -4.92 -4.55 -2.38
N VAL A 47 -5.82 -4.38 -1.42
CA VAL A 47 -7.28 -4.42 -1.64
C VAL A 47 -7.95 -3.30 -0.84
N SER A 48 -8.89 -2.58 -1.45
CA SER A 48 -9.60 -1.45 -0.83
C SER A 48 -10.83 -1.85 -0.01
N ARG A 49 -11.67 -2.75 -0.53
CA ARG A 49 -13.05 -2.94 -0.02
C ARG A 49 -13.57 -4.38 -0.01
N ARG A 50 -12.89 -5.32 -0.67
CA ARG A 50 -13.40 -6.68 -0.84
C ARG A 50 -13.07 -7.53 0.39
N LYS A 51 -14.08 -8.24 0.91
CA LYS A 51 -13.92 -9.20 2.01
C LYS A 51 -13.29 -10.51 1.53
N ASN A 52 -13.57 -10.91 0.28
CA ASN A 52 -13.03 -12.12 -0.33
C ASN A 52 -11.81 -11.75 -1.18
N VAL A 53 -10.62 -12.12 -0.70
CA VAL A 53 -9.35 -11.78 -1.35
C VAL A 53 -8.67 -13.06 -1.79
N GLU A 54 -8.73 -13.31 -3.09
CA GLU A 54 -8.08 -14.48 -3.68
C GLU A 54 -6.63 -14.20 -4.09
N CYS A 55 -5.79 -15.21 -3.92
CA CYS A 55 -4.43 -15.22 -4.44
C CYS A 55 -4.44 -15.67 -5.91
N TYR A 56 -4.00 -14.81 -6.83
CA TYR A 56 -3.94 -15.18 -8.25
C TYR A 56 -2.91 -16.26 -8.57
N LYS A 57 -1.91 -16.49 -7.71
CA LYS A 57 -0.92 -17.55 -7.93
C LYS A 57 -1.41 -18.93 -7.48
N CYS A 58 -2.17 -18.99 -6.39
CA CYS A 58 -2.57 -20.26 -5.78
C CYS A 58 -4.07 -20.55 -5.89
N GLY A 59 -4.89 -19.58 -6.29
CA GLY A 59 -6.35 -19.68 -6.28
C GLY A 59 -7.00 -19.67 -4.90
N VAL A 60 -6.21 -19.49 -3.83
CA VAL A 60 -6.70 -19.53 -2.44
C VAL A 60 -7.49 -18.25 -2.13
N GLN A 61 -8.73 -18.42 -1.67
CA GLN A 61 -9.65 -17.31 -1.37
C GLN A 61 -9.47 -16.70 0.04
N ASP A 62 -8.76 -17.40 0.92
CA ASP A 62 -8.50 -17.00 2.31
C ASP A 62 -7.10 -16.40 2.47
N MET A 63 -6.85 -15.24 1.85
CA MET A 63 -5.61 -14.49 2.11
C MET A 63 -5.64 -13.84 3.50
N THR A 64 -4.49 -13.85 4.19
CA THR A 64 -4.36 -13.31 5.54
C THR A 64 -4.07 -11.81 5.49
N LEU A 65 -4.67 -11.03 6.38
CA LEU A 65 -4.34 -9.61 6.53
C LEU A 65 -2.90 -9.46 7.06
N ALA A 66 -2.05 -8.75 6.32
CA ALA A 66 -0.70 -8.45 6.77
C ALA A 66 -0.74 -7.38 7.87
N LYS A 67 0.16 -7.49 8.86
CA LYS A 67 0.32 -6.48 9.93
C LYS A 67 1.14 -5.28 9.44
N VAL A 68 0.81 -4.76 8.26
CA VAL A 68 1.51 -3.65 7.61
C VAL A 68 0.47 -2.72 6.99
N ASP A 69 0.60 -1.44 7.28
CA ASP A 69 -0.22 -0.41 6.69
C ASP A 69 0.13 -0.20 5.21
N PHE A 70 -0.87 0.13 4.40
CA PHE A 70 -0.68 0.37 2.98
C PHE A 70 0.37 1.44 2.67
N ALA A 71 0.39 2.55 3.44
CA ALA A 71 1.35 3.63 3.24
C ALA A 71 2.79 3.13 3.37
N THR A 72 3.06 2.28 4.37
CA THR A 72 4.35 1.65 4.60
C THR A 72 4.70 0.69 3.46
N TYR A 73 3.75 -0.15 3.04
CA TYR A 73 3.96 -1.11 1.95
C TYR A 73 4.30 -0.45 0.61
N VAL A 74 3.65 0.67 0.28
CA VAL A 74 3.92 1.44 -0.95
C VAL A 74 5.29 2.13 -0.89
N SER A 75 5.72 2.57 0.30
CA SER A 75 7.04 3.18 0.48
C SER A 75 8.20 2.20 0.34
N TRP A 76 7.96 0.90 0.52
CA TRP A 76 8.98 -0.14 0.38
C TRP A 76 9.37 -0.40 -1.07
N SER A 77 10.66 -0.62 -1.27
CA SER A 77 11.25 -1.15 -2.50
C SER A 77 10.83 -2.60 -2.75
N GLU A 78 11.01 -3.09 -3.97
CA GLU A 78 10.69 -4.48 -4.32
C GLU A 78 11.47 -5.48 -3.45
N LYS A 79 12.73 -5.17 -3.13
CA LYS A 79 13.58 -6.00 -2.28
C LYS A 79 13.01 -6.12 -0.86
N GLU A 80 12.64 -5.00 -0.23
CA GLU A 80 12.06 -5.00 1.11
C GLU A 80 10.72 -5.76 1.16
N ARG A 81 9.91 -5.68 0.09
CA ARG A 81 8.67 -6.47 0.00
C ARG A 81 8.96 -7.97 -0.06
N GLN A 82 9.99 -8.38 -0.79
CA GLN A 82 10.41 -9.79 -0.87
C GLN A 82 10.97 -10.29 0.46
N GLU A 83 11.79 -9.48 1.14
CA GLU A 83 12.32 -9.76 2.47
C GLU A 83 11.21 -9.88 3.53
N TYR A 84 10.22 -8.97 3.49
CA TYR A 84 9.05 -9.07 4.36
C TYR A 84 8.25 -10.35 4.10
N ALA A 85 7.97 -10.66 2.84
CA ALA A 85 7.25 -11.87 2.47
C ALA A 85 7.99 -13.14 2.89
N SER A 86 9.31 -13.20 2.71
CA SER A 86 10.12 -14.35 3.10
C SER A 86 10.20 -14.52 4.62
N ALA A 87 10.35 -13.42 5.37
CA ALA A 87 10.32 -13.44 6.83
C ALA A 87 8.94 -13.87 7.36
N TRP A 88 7.86 -13.36 6.77
CA TRP A 88 6.50 -13.76 7.12
C TRP A 88 6.28 -15.26 6.86
N MET A 89 6.69 -15.75 5.68
CA MET A 89 6.63 -17.16 5.36
C MET A 89 7.47 -17.98 6.34
N TYR A 90 8.67 -17.56 6.73
CA TYR A 90 9.50 -18.26 7.71
C TYR A 90 8.81 -18.45 9.07
N ILE A 91 8.15 -17.39 9.57
CA ILE A 91 7.44 -17.43 10.85
C ILE A 91 6.19 -18.32 10.75
N HIS A 92 5.45 -18.21 9.65
CA HIS A 92 4.16 -18.86 9.48
C HIS A 92 4.21 -20.26 8.82
N ASN A 93 5.34 -20.66 8.21
CA ASN A 93 5.55 -22.01 7.65
C ASN A 93 5.84 -23.07 8.70
N LYS A 94 6.14 -22.70 9.96
CA LYS A 94 6.48 -23.67 11.02
C LYS A 94 5.40 -24.74 11.27
N GLY A 95 4.18 -24.54 10.78
CA GLY A 95 3.08 -25.52 10.84
C GLY A 95 2.66 -26.16 9.51
N LYS A 96 3.28 -25.79 8.38
CA LYS A 96 2.93 -26.30 7.04
C LYS A 96 3.91 -27.33 6.49
N ILE A 97 4.80 -27.88 7.32
CA ILE A 97 5.40 -29.19 7.09
C ILE A 97 4.24 -30.19 7.15
N LYS A 98 3.50 -30.32 6.05
CA LYS A 98 2.64 -31.46 5.83
C LYS A 98 3.56 -32.66 5.86
N ARG A 99 3.40 -33.42 6.95
CA ARG A 99 3.41 -34.89 6.94
C ARG A 99 3.20 -35.39 5.50
N ASN A 100 4.26 -35.84 4.87
CA ASN A 100 4.22 -36.95 3.95
C ASN A 100 5.46 -37.78 4.19
#